data_AF-A0AA40YDC3-F1
#
_entry.id   AF-A0AA40YDC3-F1
#
_cell.length_a   1.000
_cell.length_b   1.000
_cell.length_c   1.000
_cell.angle_alpha   90.00
_cell.angle_beta   90.00
_cell.angle_gamma   90.00
#
_symmetry.space_group_name_H-M   'P 1'
#
loop_
_entity.id
_entity.type
_entity.pdbx_description
1 polymer ?
#
loop_
_entity_poly.entity_id
_entity_poly.type
_entity_poly.pdbx_seq_one_letter_code
_entity_poly.pdbx_strand_id
1 'polypeptide(L)'
;MERITEDQIARLVAFVYARISDAASLQGEARRAVAALRLVADKQVAAVRYLRASRSENAAVVEHANSSWNLLVSVARIWRDHSDFPVDAVVETFEFDADNPLMPTG
;
A
#
# COMPACT_ATOMS: atom_id res chain seq x y z
N MET A 1 -14.20 -4.57 -14.67
CA MET A 1 -13.21 -5.57 -14.18
C MET A 1 -12.45 -4.93 -13.02
N GLU A 2 -12.20 -5.57 -11.88
CA GLU A 2 -11.40 -4.92 -10.83
C GLU A 2 -9.97 -4.70 -11.34
N ARG A 3 -9.45 -3.47 -11.21
CA ARG A 3 -8.12 -3.15 -11.72
C ARG A 3 -7.00 -3.73 -10.83
N ILE A 4 -7.22 -3.80 -9.52
CA ILE A 4 -6.30 -4.40 -8.52
C ILE A 4 -6.99 -5.55 -7.80
N THR A 5 -6.31 -6.70 -7.70
CA THR A 5 -6.77 -7.90 -6.98
C THR A 5 -6.35 -7.92 -5.50
N GLU A 6 -7.06 -8.69 -4.66
CA GLU A 6 -6.67 -8.92 -3.25
C GLU A 6 -5.25 -9.49 -3.11
N ASP A 7 -4.84 -10.36 -4.04
CA ASP A 7 -3.49 -10.94 -4.04
C ASP A 7 -2.41 -9.90 -4.35
N GLN A 8 -2.70 -8.92 -5.21
CA GLN A 8 -1.80 -7.79 -5.45
C GLN A 8 -1.70 -6.89 -4.21
N ILE A 9 -2.82 -6.65 -3.52
CA ILE A 9 -2.83 -5.91 -2.25
C ILE A 9 -1.98 -6.65 -1.21
N ALA A 10 -2.23 -7.94 -1.00
CA ALA A 10 -1.50 -8.75 -0.03
C ALA A 10 0.00 -8.77 -0.30
N ARG A 11 0.42 -8.91 -1.56
CA ARG A 11 1.84 -8.89 -1.96
C ARG A 11 2.52 -7.56 -1.70
N LEU A 12 1.88 -6.44 -2.06
CA LEU A 12 2.43 -5.11 -1.77
C LEU A 12 2.56 -4.88 -0.26
N VAL A 13 1.52 -5.23 0.49
CA VAL A 13 1.50 -5.07 1.94
C VAL A 13 2.61 -5.89 2.61
N ALA A 14 2.75 -7.16 2.23
CA ALA A 14 3.81 -8.02 2.74
C ALA A 14 5.20 -7.47 2.42
N PHE A 15 5.41 -6.99 1.19
CA PHE A 15 6.67 -6.37 0.79
C PHE A 15 7.00 -5.12 1.61
N VAL A 16 6.04 -4.21 1.81
CA VAL A 16 6.24 -2.99 2.61
C VAL A 16 6.60 -3.34 4.05
N TYR A 17 5.86 -4.25 4.70
CA TYR A 17 6.17 -4.63 6.08
C TYR A 17 7.50 -5.36 6.23
N ALA A 18 7.94 -6.14 5.23
CA ALA A 18 9.25 -6.77 5.25
C ALA A 18 10.41 -5.74 5.26
N ARG A 19 10.15 -4.50 4.83
CA ARG A 19 11.13 -3.39 4.81
C ARG A 19 11.06 -2.48 6.02
N ILE A 20 9.97 -2.53 6.77
CA ILE A 20 9.86 -1.85 8.05
C ILE A 20 10.45 -2.82 9.09
N SER A 21 11.69 -2.56 9.52
CA SER A 21 12.37 -3.34 10.56
C SER A 21 11.46 -3.57 11.77
N ASP A 22 11.66 -4.67 12.49
CA ASP A 22 10.98 -4.83 13.77
C ASP A 22 11.49 -3.78 14.77
N ALA A 23 10.59 -2.93 15.27
CA ALA A 23 10.91 -1.89 16.24
C ALA A 23 11.45 -2.48 17.55
N ALA A 24 11.14 -3.76 17.85
CA ALA A 24 11.57 -4.43 19.07
C ALA A 24 13.10 -4.55 19.17
N SER A 25 13.81 -4.71 18.05
CA SER A 25 15.28 -4.85 18.02
C SER A 25 16.04 -3.52 18.04
N LEU A 26 15.36 -2.39 17.82
CA LEU A 26 15.94 -1.06 17.75
C LEU A 26 15.87 -0.35 19.11
N GLN A 27 16.69 0.69 19.30
CA GLN A 27 16.68 1.54 20.50
C GLN A 27 16.58 3.03 20.16
N GLY A 28 16.25 3.83 21.17
CA GLY A 28 16.25 5.29 21.09
C GLY A 28 15.35 5.83 19.98
N GLU A 29 15.89 6.78 19.22
CA GLU A 29 15.18 7.45 18.13
C GLU A 29 14.84 6.50 16.97
N ALA A 30 15.72 5.55 16.63
CA ALA A 30 15.47 4.57 15.58
C ALA A 30 14.23 3.72 15.86
N ARG A 31 14.02 3.28 17.11
CA ARG A 31 12.80 2.58 17.52
C ARG A 31 11.55 3.43 17.32
N ARG A 32 11.60 4.72 17.70
CA ARG A 32 10.45 5.63 17.57
C ARG A 32 10.12 5.91 16.11
N ALA A 33 11.14 6.13 15.28
CA ALA A 33 10.98 6.35 13.84
C ALA A 33 10.35 5.12 13.14
N VAL A 34 10.84 3.92 13.45
CA VAL A 34 10.28 2.68 12.89
C VAL A 34 8.85 2.42 13.39
N ALA A 35 8.57 2.67 14.66
CA ALA A 35 7.21 2.56 15.19
C ALA A 35 6.24 3.55 14.51
N ALA A 36 6.67 4.79 14.27
CA ALA A 36 5.89 5.79 13.56
C ALA A 36 5.65 5.38 12.10
N LEU A 37 6.68 4.88 11.41
CA LEU A 37 6.55 4.38 10.04
C LEU A 37 5.57 3.20 9.96
N ARG A 38 5.64 2.28 10.91
CA ARG A 38 4.72 1.14 11.00
C ARG A 38 3.28 1.60 11.21
N LEU A 39 3.05 2.54 12.12
CA LEU A 39 1.72 3.13 12.36
C LEU A 39 1.16 3.81 11.10
N VAL A 40 2.01 4.53 10.35
CA VAL A 40 1.59 5.16 9.09
C VAL A 40 1.22 4.10 8.05
N ALA A 41 2.02 3.05 7.91
CA ALA A 41 1.73 1.93 7.01
C ALA A 41 0.42 1.23 7.40
N ASP A 42 0.22 0.94 8.69
CA ASP A 42 -1.01 0.32 9.21
C ASP A 42 -2.26 1.13 8.81
N LYS A 43 -2.20 2.46 8.93
CA LYS A 43 -3.31 3.33 8.52
C LYS A 43 -3.59 3.26 7.02
N GLN A 44 -2.54 3.26 6.18
CA GLN A 44 -2.74 3.16 4.73
C GLN A 44 -3.35 1.81 4.34
N VAL A 45 -2.85 0.72 4.94
CA VAL A 45 -3.37 -0.63 4.72
C VAL A 45 -4.84 -0.72 5.16
N ALA A 46 -5.18 -0.11 6.30
CA ALA A 46 -6.55 -0.08 6.79
C ALA A 46 -7.50 0.65 5.83
N ALA A 47 -7.09 1.78 5.26
CA ALA A 47 -7.91 2.53 4.29
C ALA A 47 -8.21 1.70 3.04
N VAL A 48 -7.19 1.05 2.47
CA VAL A 48 -7.37 0.15 1.31
C VAL A 48 -8.32 -1.00 1.64
N ARG A 49 -8.08 -1.71 2.76
CA ARG A 49 -8.92 -2.83 3.18
C ARG A 49 -10.35 -2.40 3.49
N TYR A 50 -10.53 -1.22 4.09
CA TYR A 50 -11.85 -0.69 4.38
C TYR A 50 -12.66 -0.44 3.11
N LEU A 51 -12.07 0.21 2.09
CA LEU A 51 -12.75 0.41 0.81
C LEU A 51 -13.15 -0.93 0.18
N ARG A 52 -12.25 -1.92 0.18
CA ARG A 52 -12.48 -3.25 -0.38
C ARG A 52 -13.61 -4.00 0.33
N ALA A 53 -13.62 -3.98 1.66
CA ALA A 53 -14.64 -4.67 2.45
C ALA A 53 -16.00 -3.97 2.41
N SER A 54 -16.02 -2.64 2.43
CA SER A 54 -17.26 -1.85 2.48
C SER A 54 -17.92 -1.67 1.12
N ARG A 55 -17.16 -1.78 0.02
CA ARG A 55 -17.58 -1.38 -1.34
C ARG A 55 -18.20 0.03 -1.35
N SER A 56 -17.66 0.91 -0.51
CA SER A 56 -18.15 2.28 -0.36
C SER A 56 -18.02 3.06 -1.66
N GLU A 57 -19.12 3.62 -2.15
CA GLU A 57 -19.14 4.55 -3.28
C GLU A 57 -18.90 6.01 -2.84
N ASN A 58 -18.71 6.26 -1.54
CA ASN A 58 -18.40 7.59 -1.03
C ASN A 58 -17.06 8.08 -1.62
N ALA A 59 -17.11 9.18 -2.36
CA ALA A 59 -15.96 9.77 -3.05
C ALA A 59 -14.76 10.02 -2.12
N ALA A 60 -14.98 10.51 -0.90
CA ALA A 60 -13.90 10.79 0.05
C ALA A 60 -13.23 9.49 0.56
N VAL A 61 -14.01 8.41 0.73
CA VAL A 61 -13.48 7.09 1.10
C VAL A 61 -12.65 6.52 -0.04
N VAL A 62 -13.15 6.63 -1.28
CA VAL A 62 -12.45 6.18 -2.49
C VAL A 62 -11.14 6.94 -2.68
N GLU A 63 -11.18 8.27 -2.62
CA GLU A 63 -10.00 9.14 -2.74
C GLU A 63 -8.96 8.85 -1.64
N HIS A 64 -9.40 8.67 -0.40
CA HIS A 64 -8.51 8.34 0.70
C HIS A 64 -7.82 7.00 0.48
N ALA A 65 -8.57 5.95 0.10
CA ALA A 65 -8.01 4.63 -0.15
C ALA A 65 -7.07 4.62 -1.36
N ASN A 66 -7.40 5.32 -2.45
CA ASN A 66 -6.52 5.47 -3.62
C ASN A 66 -5.22 6.19 -3.23
N SER A 67 -5.31 7.27 -2.46
CA SER A 67 -4.14 8.00 -1.95
C SER A 67 -3.27 7.11 -1.05
N SER A 68 -3.90 6.33 -0.17
CA SER A 68 -3.22 5.37 0.70
C SER A 68 -2.51 4.27 -0.09
N TRP A 69 -3.15 3.74 -1.13
CA TRP A 69 -2.54 2.79 -2.06
C TRP A 69 -1.30 3.38 -2.72
N ASN A 70 -1.42 4.57 -3.32
CA ASN A 70 -0.32 5.24 -4.00
C ASN A 70 0.87 5.54 -3.06
N LEU A 71 0.60 5.83 -1.79
CA LEU A 71 1.65 6.00 -0.78
C LEU A 71 2.38 4.69 -0.49
N LEU A 72 1.68 3.57 -0.30
CA LEU A 72 2.30 2.25 -0.10
C LEU A 72 3.19 1.85 -1.28
N VAL A 73 2.75 2.18 -2.49
CA VAL A 73 3.51 1.96 -3.73
C VAL A 73 4.77 2.82 -3.76
N SER A 74 4.64 4.09 -3.42
CA SER A 74 5.77 5.02 -3.37
C SER A 74 6.82 4.57 -2.34
N VAL A 75 6.36 4.05 -1.19
CA VAL A 75 7.22 3.40 -0.20
C VAL A 75 7.92 2.19 -0.82
N ALA A 76 7.19 1.25 -1.44
CA ALA A 76 7.79 0.06 -2.05
C ALA A 76 8.87 0.40 -3.10
N ARG A 77 8.70 1.49 -3.87
CA ARG A 77 9.66 1.93 -4.89
C ARG A 77 11.02 2.35 -4.37
N ILE A 78 11.14 2.67 -3.08
CA ILE A 78 12.46 2.90 -2.45
C ILE A 78 13.35 1.65 -2.61
N TRP A 79 12.74 0.47 -2.71
CA TRP A 79 13.42 -0.82 -2.88
C TRP A 79 13.17 -1.44 -4.26
N ARG A 80 12.99 -0.60 -5.30
CA ARG A 80 12.72 -1.06 -6.67
C ARG A 80 13.75 -2.07 -7.20
N ASP A 81 15.01 -1.87 -6.85
CA ASP A 81 16.13 -2.71 -7.32
C ASP A 81 16.30 -3.99 -6.48
N HIS A 82 15.43 -4.23 -5.50
CA HIS A 82 15.48 -5.41 -4.66
C HIS A 82 14.90 -6.65 -5.38
N SER A 83 15.54 -7.82 -5.23
CA SER A 83 15.10 -9.08 -5.84
C SER A 83 13.64 -9.42 -5.57
N ASP A 84 13.19 -9.22 -4.33
CA ASP A 84 11.83 -9.53 -3.88
C ASP A 84 10.79 -8.45 -4.25
N PHE A 85 11.17 -7.43 -5.01
CA PHE A 85 10.25 -6.37 -5.42
C PHE A 85 9.07 -6.98 -6.21
N PRO A 86 7.81 -6.68 -5.84
CA PRO A 86 6.65 -7.37 -6.40
C PRO A 86 6.33 -6.85 -7.81
N VAL A 87 7.07 -7.31 -8.82
CA VAL A 87 6.92 -6.90 -10.24
C VAL A 87 5.49 -7.14 -10.76
N ASP A 88 4.79 -8.17 -10.29
CA ASP A 88 3.40 -8.45 -10.73
C ASP A 88 2.35 -7.55 -10.07
N ALA A 89 2.69 -6.88 -8.97
CA ALA A 89 1.91 -5.75 -8.45
C ALA A 89 2.20 -4.46 -9.26
N VAL A 90 3.18 -4.51 -10.18
CA VAL A 90 3.79 -3.35 -10.85
C VAL A 90 3.36 -3.19 -12.31
N VAL A 91 2.92 -4.25 -13.00
CA VAL A 91 2.85 -4.23 -14.48
C VAL A 91 1.48 -3.83 -15.07
N GLU A 92 0.34 -4.02 -14.39
CA GLU A 92 -0.98 -3.62 -14.96
C GLU A 92 -1.71 -2.49 -14.20
N THR A 93 -1.22 -2.13 -13.01
CA THR A 93 -1.91 -1.20 -12.08
C THR A 93 -1.16 0.10 -11.82
N PHE A 94 0.02 0.28 -12.43
CA PHE A 94 0.75 1.55 -12.47
C PHE A 94 0.73 2.19 -13.86
N GLU A 95 -0.39 2.15 -14.58
CA GLU A 95 -0.68 3.30 -15.43
C GLU A 95 -0.98 4.46 -14.49
N PHE A 96 -0.01 5.35 -14.38
CA PHE A 96 0.01 6.48 -13.47
C PHE A 96 -1.09 7.53 -13.70
N ASP A 97 -1.89 7.36 -14.76
CA ASP A 97 -3.03 8.21 -15.11
C ASP A 97 -4.39 7.60 -14.73
N ALA A 98 -4.40 6.52 -13.94
CA ALA A 98 -5.63 6.00 -13.39
C ALA A 98 -6.07 6.87 -12.20
N ASP A 99 -7.02 7.78 -12.40
CA ASP A 99 -7.62 8.58 -11.31
C ASP A 99 -8.16 7.68 -10.18
N ASN A 100 -8.54 6.44 -10.48
CA ASN A 100 -9.19 5.50 -9.55
C ASN A 100 -8.69 4.05 -9.68
N PRO A 101 -7.48 3.71 -9.20
CA PRO A 101 -6.90 2.38 -9.36
C PRO A 101 -7.61 1.28 -8.57
N LEU A 102 -8.35 1.62 -7.50
CA LEU A 102 -9.10 0.65 -6.70
C LEU A 102 -10.55 0.43 -7.19
N MET A 103 -10.99 1.18 -8.20
CA MET A 103 -12.34 1.04 -8.76
C MET A 103 -12.37 0.04 -9.93
N PRO A 104 -13.51 -0.60 -10.20
CA PRO A 104 -13.67 -1.41 -11.40
C PRO A 104 -13.51 -0.55 -12.66
N THR A 105 -12.88 -1.10 -13.71
CA THR A 105 -13.03 -0.55 -15.06
C THR A 105 -14.48 -0.72 -15.50
N GLY A 106 -15.10 0.40 -15.89
CA GLY A 106 -16.38 0.42 -16.60
C GLY A 106 -16.27 -0.18 -18.00
#